data_AF-A0A2I7K715-F1
#
_entry.id   AF-A0A2I7K715-F1
#
_cell.length_a   1.000
_cell.length_b   1.000
_cell.length_c   1.000
_cell.angle_alpha   90.00
_cell.angle_beta   90.00
_cell.angle_gamma   90.00
#
_symmetry.space_group_name_H-M   'P 1'
#
loop_
_entity.id
_entity.type
_entity.pdbx_description
1 polymer ?
#
loop_
_entity_poly.entity_id
_entity_poly.type
_entity_poly.pdbx_seq_one_letter_code
_entity_poly.pdbx_strand_id
1 'polypeptide(L)'
;MPTKTIPEWLLDDNIPLEVRKKAYQMFMIERQMGGILLGRQEVAHLCLFAAFIGLVSVAVLVGFERPALLIALGLFQAGFSAWGWFEFNKRQADAKGSLERCNGKLQTEGWDYYSGSLRKLEA
;
A
#
# COMPACT_ATOMS: atom_id res chain seq x y z
N MET A 1 5.41 4.68 20.33
CA MET A 1 5.71 5.38 19.07
C MET A 1 6.93 4.70 18.46
N PRO A 2 6.92 4.21 17.20
CA PRO A 2 8.15 3.73 16.61
C PRO A 2 9.04 4.95 16.39
N THR A 3 10.18 4.96 17.05
CA THR A 3 11.25 5.94 16.89
C THR A 3 11.51 6.08 15.39
N LYS A 4 11.46 7.31 14.87
CA LYS A 4 11.86 7.61 13.49
C LYS A 4 13.38 7.49 13.42
N THR A 5 13.91 6.27 13.45
CA THR A 5 15.35 6.04 13.30
C THR A 5 15.71 6.39 11.86
N ILE A 6 16.48 7.47 11.71
CA ILE A 6 17.08 7.81 10.43
C ILE A 6 18.06 6.68 10.12
N PRO A 7 18.04 6.09 8.90
CA PRO A 7 18.96 5.03 8.56
C PRO A 7 20.41 5.51 8.64
N GLU A 8 21.31 4.71 9.23
CA GLU A 8 22.69 5.11 9.50
C GLU A 8 23.48 5.43 8.22
N TRP A 9 23.21 4.71 7.13
CA TRP A 9 23.80 4.95 5.81
C TRP A 9 23.45 6.34 5.23
N LEU A 10 22.41 7.00 5.74
CA LEU A 10 22.08 8.37 5.33
C LEU A 10 23.13 9.38 5.80
N LEU A 11 23.83 9.05 6.90
CA LEU A 11 24.83 9.87 7.58
C LEU A 11 26.26 9.43 7.24
N ASP A 12 26.43 8.35 6.46
CA ASP A 12 27.75 7.86 6.06
C ASP A 12 28.32 8.68 4.89
N ASP A 13 29.41 9.40 5.17
CA ASP A 13 30.10 10.24 4.19
C ASP A 13 30.91 9.44 3.15
N ASN A 14 31.13 8.15 3.38
CA ASN A 14 31.77 7.26 2.41
C ASN A 14 30.83 6.88 1.25
N ILE A 15 29.53 7.17 1.39
CA ILE A 15 28.52 6.87 0.37
C ILE A 15 28.33 8.10 -0.53
N PRO A 16 28.44 7.95 -1.87
CA PRO A 16 28.22 9.06 -2.79
C PRO A 16 26.87 9.73 -2.55
N LEU A 17 26.84 11.06 -2.62
CA LEU A 17 25.63 11.85 -2.36
C LEU A 17 24.46 11.42 -3.24
N GLU A 18 24.71 11.08 -4.50
CA GLU A 18 23.69 10.63 -5.46
C GLU A 18 23.09 9.27 -5.07
N VAL A 19 23.91 8.35 -4.55
CA VAL A 19 23.46 7.06 -4.02
C VAL A 19 22.59 7.27 -2.78
N ARG A 20 23.03 8.13 -1.84
CA ARG A 20 22.25 8.49 -0.65
C ARG A 20 20.89 9.10 -1.00
N LYS A 21 20.84 10.02 -1.98
CA LYS A 21 19.59 10.62 -2.45
C LYS A 21 18.62 9.58 -3.02
N LYS A 22 19.09 8.66 -3.86
CA LYS A 22 18.26 7.61 -4.47
C LYS A 22 17.78 6.59 -3.44
N ALA A 23 18.66 6.14 -2.56
CA ALA A 23 18.30 5.23 -1.47
C ALA A 23 17.30 5.88 -0.50
N TYR A 24 17.41 7.19 -0.24
CA TYR A 24 16.41 7.92 0.54
C TYR A 24 15.04 7.99 -0.16
N GLN A 25 15.01 8.20 -1.48
CA GLN A 25 13.76 8.14 -2.24
C GLN A 25 13.11 6.76 -2.11
N MET A 26 13.90 5.68 -2.21
CA MET A 26 13.40 4.32 -1.99
C MET A 26 12.85 4.12 -0.58
N PHE A 27 13.58 4.58 0.45
CA PHE A 27 13.13 4.52 1.84
C PHE A 27 11.80 5.26 2.07
N MET A 28 11.62 6.41 1.42
CA MET A 28 10.36 7.17 1.50
C MET A 28 9.22 6.44 0.79
N ILE A 29 9.47 5.79 -0.35
CA ILE A 29 8.48 4.97 -1.05
C ILE A 29 8.09 3.73 -0.21
N GLU A 30 9.06 3.04 0.41
CA GLU A 30 8.78 1.92 1.33
C GLU A 30 7.92 2.36 2.52
N ARG A 31 8.22 3.53 3.10
CA ARG A 31 7.38 4.10 4.17
C ARG A 31 5.97 4.42 3.70
N GLN A 32 5.81 4.97 2.49
CA GLN A 32 4.49 5.18 1.90
C GLN A 32 3.76 3.85 1.68
N MET A 33 4.46 2.79 1.22
CA MET A 33 3.87 1.45 1.11
C MET A 33 3.42 0.88 2.45
N GLY A 34 4.17 1.12 3.53
CA GLY A 34 3.75 0.79 4.90
C GLY A 34 2.45 1.53 5.30
N GLY A 35 2.32 2.81 4.92
CA GLY A 35 1.09 3.58 5.07
C GLY A 35 -0.08 3.04 4.22
N ILE A 36 0.19 2.62 2.99
CA ILE A 36 -0.79 1.98 2.10
C ILE A 36 -1.27 0.65 2.74
N LEU A 37 -0.37 -0.16 3.31
CA LEU A 37 -0.71 -1.39 4.03
C LEU A 37 -1.59 -1.16 5.26
N LEU A 38 -1.42 -0.05 5.97
CA LEU A 38 -2.33 0.35 7.06
C LEU A 38 -3.73 0.70 6.51
N GLY A 39 -3.80 1.41 5.39
CA GLY A 39 -5.06 1.66 4.68
C GLY A 39 -5.77 0.40 4.19
N ARG A 40 -5.05 -0.71 3.98
CA ARG A 40 -5.65 -2.02 3.63
C ARG A 40 -6.61 -2.52 4.71
N GLN A 41 -6.29 -2.29 5.99
CA GLN A 41 -7.21 -2.68 7.06
C GLN A 41 -8.50 -1.87 6.98
N GLU A 42 -8.43 -0.56 6.73
CA GLU A 42 -9.62 0.29 6.61
C GLU A 42 -10.53 -0.16 5.45
N VAL A 43 -9.94 -0.48 4.29
CA VAL A 43 -10.68 -1.02 3.15
C VAL A 43 -11.29 -2.38 3.47
N ALA A 44 -10.55 -3.28 4.13
CA ALA A 44 -11.08 -4.58 4.53
C ALA A 44 -12.24 -4.46 5.54
N HIS A 45 -12.15 -3.54 6.50
CA HIS A 45 -13.24 -3.24 7.43
C HIS A 45 -14.46 -2.67 6.71
N LEU A 46 -14.27 -1.79 5.72
CA LEU A 46 -15.36 -1.29 4.87
C LEU A 46 -16.04 -2.43 4.11
N CYS A 47 -15.27 -3.37 3.55
CA CYS A 47 -15.81 -4.57 2.87
C CYS A 47 -16.60 -5.46 3.83
N LEU A 48 -16.08 -5.71 5.05
CA LEU A 48 -16.76 -6.53 6.06
C LEU A 48 -18.05 -5.87 6.56
N PHE A 49 -18.03 -4.55 6.75
CA PHE A 49 -19.21 -3.77 7.10
C PHE A 49 -20.27 -3.82 5.99
N ALA A 50 -19.84 -3.80 4.72
CA ALA A 50 -20.73 -3.99 3.58
C ALA A 50 -21.38 -5.38 3.53
N ALA A 51 -20.59 -6.42 3.75
CA ALA A 51 -21.11 -7.78 3.82
C ALA A 51 -22.12 -7.95 4.98
N PHE A 52 -21.84 -7.33 6.13
CA PHE A 52 -22.75 -7.32 7.28
C PHE A 52 -24.08 -6.63 6.95
N ILE A 53 -24.04 -5.43 6.35
CA ILE A 53 -25.26 -4.72 5.90
C ILE A 53 -26.02 -5.56 4.88
N GLY A 54 -25.33 -6.23 3.95
CA GLY A 54 -25.94 -7.14 2.99
C GLY A 54 -26.67 -8.30 3.66
N LEU A 55 -26.05 -8.94 4.65
CA LEU A 55 -26.67 -10.02 5.44
C LEU A 55 -27.88 -9.54 6.25
N VAL A 56 -27.78 -8.37 6.90
CA VAL A 56 -28.91 -7.75 7.61
C VAL A 56 -30.05 -7.41 6.63
N SER A 57 -29.71 -6.91 5.45
CA SER A 57 -30.68 -6.59 4.40
C SER A 57 -31.43 -7.83 3.91
N VAL A 58 -30.74 -8.98 3.74
CA VAL A 58 -31.36 -10.28 3.40
C VAL A 58 -32.24 -10.81 4.54
N ALA A 59 -31.81 -10.66 5.80
CA ALA A 59 -32.63 -11.05 6.95
C ALA A 59 -33.92 -10.21 7.06
N VAL A 60 -33.84 -8.91 6.74
CA VAL A 60 -35.00 -7.99 6.70
C VAL A 60 -35.89 -8.30 5.48
N LEU A 61 -35.31 -8.65 4.34
CA LEU A 61 -35.99 -9.06 3.11
C LEU A 61 -36.95 -10.23 3.27
N VAL A 62 -36.62 -11.19 4.15
CA VAL A 62 -37.52 -12.31 4.50
C VAL A 62 -38.82 -11.82 5.18
N GLY A 63 -38.83 -10.58 5.70
CA GLY A 63 -39.98 -9.96 6.35
C GLY A 63 -40.58 -8.70 5.68
N PHE A 64 -40.12 -8.27 4.48
CA PHE A 64 -40.51 -6.96 3.91
C PHE A 64 -40.91 -6.99 2.41
N GLU A 65 -41.84 -6.10 2.02
CA GLU A 65 -42.41 -5.98 0.66
C GLU A 65 -41.54 -5.26 -0.39
N ARG A 66 -40.40 -4.65 -0.01
CA ARG A 66 -39.59 -3.81 -0.93
C ARG A 66 -38.17 -4.33 -1.14
N PRO A 67 -38.01 -5.48 -1.81
CA PRO A 67 -36.73 -6.15 -1.92
C PRO A 67 -35.69 -5.41 -2.77
N ALA A 68 -36.17 -4.69 -3.79
CA ALA A 68 -35.30 -4.04 -4.77
C ALA A 68 -34.41 -2.93 -4.17
N LEU A 69 -34.89 -2.19 -3.17
CA LEU A 69 -34.14 -1.08 -2.56
C LEU A 69 -32.93 -1.59 -1.77
N LEU A 70 -33.14 -2.66 -1.00
CA LEU A 70 -32.11 -3.28 -0.16
C LEU A 70 -31.02 -3.94 -1.00
N ILE A 71 -31.40 -4.60 -2.09
CA ILE A 71 -30.46 -5.18 -3.06
C ILE A 71 -29.63 -4.08 -3.74
N ALA A 72 -30.26 -2.96 -4.15
CA ALA A 72 -29.56 -1.84 -4.79
C ALA A 72 -28.51 -1.20 -3.85
N LEU A 73 -28.84 -1.01 -2.58
CA LEU A 73 -27.90 -0.52 -1.55
C LEU A 73 -26.73 -1.47 -1.35
N GLY A 74 -27.00 -2.79 -1.27
CA GLY A 74 -25.95 -3.81 -1.15
C GLY A 74 -25.00 -3.83 -2.35
N LEU A 75 -25.54 -3.72 -3.58
CA LEU A 75 -24.75 -3.68 -4.81
C LEU A 75 -23.89 -2.41 -4.90
N PHE A 76 -24.44 -1.25 -4.52
CA PHE A 76 -23.68 0.01 -4.48
C PHE A 76 -22.48 -0.07 -3.52
N GLN A 77 -22.71 -0.64 -2.33
CA GLN A 77 -21.67 -0.79 -1.33
C GLN A 77 -20.60 -1.82 -1.72
N ALA A 78 -21.01 -2.92 -2.36
CA ALA A 78 -20.10 -3.90 -2.95
C ALA A 78 -19.24 -3.28 -4.06
N GLY A 79 -19.84 -2.44 -4.92
CA GLY A 79 -19.14 -1.70 -5.97
C GLY A 79 -18.08 -0.74 -5.42
N PHE A 80 -18.41 0.03 -4.37
CA PHE A 80 -17.47 0.94 -3.72
C PHE A 80 -16.30 0.19 -3.07
N SER A 81 -16.59 -0.95 -2.44
CA SER A 81 -15.60 -1.84 -1.82
C SER A 81 -14.64 -2.43 -2.88
N ALA A 82 -15.18 -2.89 -4.00
CA ALA A 82 -14.40 -3.40 -5.12
C ALA A 82 -13.51 -2.32 -5.74
N TRP A 83 -14.03 -1.09 -5.88
CA TRP A 83 -13.25 0.05 -6.36
C TRP A 83 -12.10 0.39 -5.41
N GLY A 84 -12.37 0.46 -4.10
CA GLY A 84 -11.33 0.70 -3.08
C GLY A 84 -10.21 -0.35 -3.12
N TRP A 85 -10.57 -1.62 -3.34
CA TRP A 85 -9.60 -2.71 -3.51
C TRP A 85 -8.76 -2.57 -4.80
N PHE A 86 -9.39 -2.22 -5.92
CA PHE A 86 -8.70 -2.01 -7.20
C PHE A 86 -7.71 -0.84 -7.12
N GLU A 87 -8.14 0.29 -6.58
CA GLU A 87 -7.32 1.49 -6.42
C GLU A 87 -6.13 1.24 -5.48
N PHE A 88 -6.33 0.44 -4.42
CA PHE A 88 -5.26 -0.02 -3.55
C PHE A 88 -4.22 -0.86 -4.31
N ASN A 89 -4.65 -1.87 -5.06
CA ASN A 89 -3.74 -2.75 -5.81
C ASN A 89 -2.94 -1.95 -6.85
N LYS A 90 -3.59 -1.00 -7.52
CA LYS A 90 -2.94 -0.09 -8.46
C LYS A 90 -1.83 0.71 -7.80
N ARG A 91 -2.12 1.39 -6.68
CA ARG A 91 -1.12 2.17 -5.94
C ARG A 91 0.03 1.31 -5.41
N GLN A 92 -0.26 0.07 -4.99
CA GLN A 92 0.78 -0.86 -4.57
C GLN A 92 1.68 -1.28 -5.72
N ALA A 93 1.11 -1.57 -6.91
CA ALA A 93 1.87 -1.93 -8.09
C ALA A 93 2.75 -0.76 -8.59
N ASP A 94 2.19 0.46 -8.62
CA ASP A 94 2.93 1.67 -9.01
C ASP A 94 4.11 1.96 -8.08
N ALA A 95 3.91 1.80 -6.76
CA ALA A 95 4.98 1.95 -5.78
C ALA A 95 6.07 0.88 -5.93
N LYS A 96 5.69 -0.39 -6.13
CA LYS A 96 6.65 -1.49 -6.39
C LYS A 96 7.46 -1.25 -7.67
N GLY A 97 6.80 -0.87 -8.77
CA GLY A 97 7.50 -0.56 -10.02
C GLY A 97 8.44 0.64 -9.89
N SER A 98 8.10 1.62 -9.05
CA SER A 98 8.97 2.75 -8.74
C SER A 98 10.21 2.34 -7.93
N LEU A 99 10.05 1.42 -6.96
CA LEU A 99 11.16 0.83 -6.22
C LEU A 99 12.08 0.04 -7.13
N GLU A 100 11.55 -0.85 -7.97
CA GLU A 100 12.35 -1.66 -8.89
C GLU A 100 13.16 -0.78 -9.86
N ARG A 101 12.53 0.27 -10.41
CA ARG A 101 13.22 1.22 -11.30
C ARG A 101 14.31 2.01 -10.58
N CYS A 102 14.09 2.42 -9.33
CA CYS A 102 15.11 3.11 -8.55
C CYS A 102 16.23 2.17 -8.11
N ASN A 103 15.91 0.92 -7.75
CA ASN A 103 16.91 -0.07 -7.39
C ASN A 103 17.79 -0.42 -8.59
N GLY A 104 17.21 -0.58 -9.79
CA GLY A 104 18.00 -0.78 -11.01
C GLY A 104 19.02 0.34 -11.27
N LYS A 105 18.66 1.60 -10.97
CA LYS A 105 19.60 2.74 -11.07
C LYS A 105 20.67 2.74 -9.98
N LEU A 106 20.38 2.20 -8.80
CA LEU A 106 21.36 2.00 -7.74
C LEU A 106 22.33 0.88 -8.10
N GLN A 107 21.80 -0.21 -8.66
CA GLN A 107 22.61 -1.37 -9.06
C GLN A 107 23.60 -1.02 -10.17
N THR A 108 23.22 -0.14 -11.11
CA THR A 108 24.17 0.41 -12.10
C THR A 108 25.29 1.24 -11.49
N GLU A 109 25.11 1.78 -10.29
CA GLU A 109 26.13 2.52 -9.53
C GLU A 109 26.93 1.62 -8.58
N GLY A 110 26.67 0.31 -8.59
CA GLY A 110 27.32 -0.67 -7.71
C GLY A 110 26.74 -0.70 -6.29
N TRP A 111 25.47 -0.34 -6.13
CA TRP A 111 24.77 -0.34 -4.84
C TRP A 111 23.43 -1.07 -4.94
N ASP A 112 23.02 -1.74 -3.88
CA ASP A 112 21.73 -2.40 -3.79
C ASP A 112 21.01 -1.94 -2.54
N TYR A 113 19.72 -1.63 -2.69
CA TYR A 113 18.88 -1.19 -1.59
C TYR A 113 17.80 -2.24 -1.33
N TYR A 114 17.72 -2.71 -0.09
CA TYR A 114 16.74 -3.70 0.34
C TYR A 114 16.22 -3.41 1.75
N SER A 115 14.93 -3.10 1.87
CA SER A 115 14.20 -3.04 3.14
C SER A 115 14.88 -2.17 4.20
N GLY A 116 15.22 -0.93 3.85
CA GLY A 116 15.91 -0.01 4.76
C GLY A 116 17.43 -0.19 4.88
N SER A 117 17.99 -1.23 4.26
CA SER A 117 19.44 -1.47 4.20
C SER A 117 20.01 -1.07 2.84
N LEU A 118 21.21 -0.49 2.85
CA LEU A 118 21.97 -0.13 1.66
C LEU A 118 23.28 -0.93 1.67
N ARG A 119 23.52 -1.69 0.60
CA ARG A 119 24.71 -2.54 0.44
C ARG A 119 25.48 -2.13 -0.79
N LYS A 120 26.82 -2.14 -0.71
CA LYS A 120 27.67 -2.03 -1.89
C LYS A 120 27.75 -3.38 -2.58
N LEU A 121 27.45 -3.42 -3.87
CA LEU A 121 27.67 -4.60 -4.71
C LEU A 121 29.16 -4.67 -5.03
N GLU A 122 29.80 -5.76 -4.64
CA GLU A 122 31.16 -6.07 -5.09
C GLU A 122 31.09 -6.41 -6.58
N ALA A 123 32.03 -5.88 -7.35
CA ALA A 123 32.11 -6.04 -8.80
C ALA A 123 32.51 -7.46 -9.22
#